data_AF-A0A383AEX4-F1
#
_entry.id   AF-A0A383AEX4-F1
#
_cell.length_a   1.000
_cell.length_b   1.000
_cell.length_c   1.000
_cell.angle_alpha   90.00
_cell.angle_beta   90.00
_cell.angle_gamma   90.00
#
_symmetry.space_group_name_H-M   'P 1'
#
loop_
_entity.id
_entity.type
_entity.pdbx_description
1 polymer ?
#
loop_
_entity_poly.entity_id
_entity_poly.type
_entity_poly.pdbx_seq_one_letter_code
_entity_poly.pdbx_strand_id
1 'polypeptide(L)'
;TDPDADDDGDGISNADEFLAGTNPTASDTDGDGTSDSDEIAAGFDPTDANSLPMPAAIAYYDFEGTSSSVVTDLTFNGNDATVGKAAQTTLGVDGGAPAGGSPATAADLQDGLLTTPIDATPIIGGEGSYTFTAWLKPSDLGGDKFLFGQTSQGIHNGIRSGGFLHQAHWGADTNGATNLNDYLAADEDGWVHAAWTYDGATDTGQIYLDGVIDYEGAKNSPNGSGNLIIGGSNGGGDNFRGLVDEIAVWSE
;
A
#
# COMPACT_ATOMS: atom_id res chain seq x y z
N THR A 1 -16.15 37.63 -12.53
CA THR A 1 -16.24 37.12 -11.15
C THR A 1 -15.91 38.27 -10.22
N ASP A 2 -16.68 38.41 -9.14
CA ASP A 2 -16.39 39.40 -8.08
C ASP A 2 -15.22 38.84 -7.27
N PRO A 3 -14.05 39.53 -7.18
CA PRO A 3 -12.86 38.96 -6.56
C PRO A 3 -13.05 38.55 -5.09
N ASP A 4 -13.96 39.19 -4.37
CA ASP A 4 -14.23 38.90 -2.95
C ASP A 4 -15.33 37.85 -2.75
N ALA A 5 -15.96 37.38 -3.83
CA ALA A 5 -16.94 36.30 -3.78
C ALA A 5 -16.27 34.92 -3.82
N ASP A 6 -17.06 33.90 -3.55
CA ASP A 6 -16.73 32.47 -3.59
C ASP A 6 -17.83 31.85 -4.48
N ASP A 7 -17.56 31.79 -5.79
CA ASP A 7 -18.60 31.56 -6.80
C ASP A 7 -19.04 30.07 -6.85
N ASP A 8 -18.21 29.12 -6.40
CA ASP A 8 -18.53 27.70 -6.29
C ASP A 8 -18.80 27.19 -4.86
N GLY A 9 -18.45 27.98 -3.84
CA GLY A 9 -18.80 27.71 -2.45
C GLY A 9 -17.86 26.74 -1.75
N ASP A 10 -16.63 26.56 -2.23
CA ASP A 10 -15.65 25.64 -1.66
C ASP A 10 -14.93 26.22 -0.42
N GLY A 11 -15.05 27.53 -0.19
CA GLY A 11 -14.44 28.25 0.91
C GLY A 11 -13.20 29.08 0.57
N ILE A 12 -12.77 29.11 -0.70
CA ILE A 12 -11.74 30.01 -1.22
C ILE A 12 -12.42 31.20 -1.94
N SER A 13 -11.84 32.40 -1.86
CA SER A 13 -12.34 33.53 -2.66
C SER A 13 -11.84 33.45 -4.11
N ASN A 14 -12.63 33.95 -5.06
CA ASN A 14 -12.29 34.01 -6.48
C ASN A 14 -10.91 34.65 -6.75
N ALA A 15 -10.49 35.61 -5.89
CA ALA A 15 -9.17 36.21 -5.96
C ALA A 15 -8.05 35.30 -5.45
N ASP A 16 -8.30 34.57 -4.36
CA ASP A 16 -7.34 33.61 -3.81
C ASP A 16 -7.19 32.38 -4.70
N GLU A 17 -8.27 31.91 -5.31
CA GLU A 17 -8.25 30.85 -6.32
C GLU A 17 -7.41 31.25 -7.54
N PHE A 18 -7.61 32.48 -8.04
CA PHE A 18 -6.78 33.00 -9.12
C PHE A 18 -5.28 33.06 -8.74
N LEU A 19 -4.96 33.29 -7.48
CA LEU A 19 -3.58 33.28 -6.97
C LEU A 19 -3.04 31.86 -6.79
N ALA A 20 -3.89 30.90 -6.41
CA ALA A 20 -3.57 29.48 -6.28
C ALA A 20 -3.45 28.78 -7.65
N GLY A 21 -4.02 29.37 -8.71
CA GLY A 21 -4.06 28.77 -10.04
C GLY A 21 -5.29 27.87 -10.25
N THR A 22 -6.25 27.91 -9.34
CA THR A 22 -7.49 27.15 -9.37
C THR A 22 -8.60 27.86 -10.16
N ASN A 23 -9.73 27.19 -10.37
CA ASN A 23 -10.84 27.67 -11.18
C ASN A 23 -11.98 28.20 -10.30
N PRO A 24 -12.27 29.52 -10.32
CA PRO A 24 -13.29 30.18 -9.49
C PRO A 24 -14.74 29.79 -9.69
N THR A 25 -15.02 28.71 -10.40
CA THR A 25 -16.37 28.21 -10.67
C THR A 25 -16.45 26.70 -10.54
N ALA A 26 -15.40 26.07 -10.03
CA ALA A 26 -15.28 24.64 -9.84
C ALA A 26 -14.58 24.39 -8.51
N SER A 27 -15.34 23.89 -7.54
CA SER A 27 -14.85 23.61 -6.19
C SER A 27 -13.73 22.56 -6.13
N ASP A 28 -13.44 21.90 -7.25
CA ASP A 28 -12.44 20.85 -7.47
C ASP A 28 -11.91 21.12 -8.90
N THR A 29 -10.73 21.73 -8.99
CA THR A 29 -10.20 22.30 -10.22
C THR A 29 -9.69 21.23 -11.19
N ASP A 30 -9.04 20.19 -10.68
CA ASP A 30 -8.44 19.13 -11.49
C ASP A 30 -9.34 17.89 -11.64
N GLY A 31 -10.43 17.83 -10.87
CA GLY A 31 -11.51 16.86 -11.00
C GLY A 31 -11.22 15.53 -10.33
N ASP A 32 -10.37 15.51 -9.30
CA ASP A 32 -9.96 14.29 -8.61
C ASP A 32 -10.87 13.88 -7.44
N GLY A 33 -11.83 14.75 -7.09
CA GLY A 33 -12.83 14.53 -6.07
C GLY A 33 -12.54 15.15 -4.70
N THR A 34 -11.40 15.84 -4.52
CA THR A 34 -11.13 16.68 -3.34
C THR A 34 -11.34 18.15 -3.71
N SER A 35 -11.84 18.97 -2.78
CA SER A 35 -11.98 20.39 -3.07
C SER A 35 -10.66 21.14 -2.96
N ASP A 36 -10.49 22.18 -3.77
CA ASP A 36 -9.28 23.01 -3.79
C ASP A 36 -8.95 23.52 -2.37
N SER A 37 -9.99 23.89 -1.60
CA SER A 37 -9.87 24.33 -0.21
C SER A 37 -9.30 23.27 0.74
N ASP A 38 -9.68 22.00 0.59
CA ASP A 38 -9.23 20.90 1.43
C ASP A 38 -7.79 20.51 1.06
N GLU A 39 -7.46 20.50 -0.23
CA GLU A 39 -6.10 20.27 -0.73
C GLU A 39 -5.12 21.34 -0.25
N ILE A 40 -5.47 22.62 -0.39
CA ILE A 40 -4.64 23.73 0.10
C ILE A 40 -4.45 23.65 1.62
N ALA A 41 -5.51 23.32 2.37
CA ALA A 41 -5.43 23.16 3.82
C ALA A 41 -4.53 21.99 4.23
N ALA A 42 -4.52 20.92 3.45
CA ALA A 42 -3.69 19.73 3.66
C ALA A 42 -2.28 19.85 3.04
N GLY A 43 -1.99 20.91 2.28
CA GLY A 43 -0.68 21.23 1.72
C GLY A 43 -0.40 20.57 0.37
N PHE A 44 -1.44 20.20 -0.35
CA PHE A 44 -1.38 19.62 -1.69
C PHE A 44 -1.54 20.67 -2.81
N ASP A 45 -1.36 20.24 -4.05
CA ASP A 45 -1.45 21.06 -5.26
C ASP A 45 -2.83 20.87 -5.92
N PRO A 46 -3.77 21.81 -5.76
CA PRO A 46 -5.15 21.69 -6.24
C PRO A 46 -5.31 21.80 -7.77
N THR A 47 -4.20 21.67 -8.51
CA THR A 47 -4.18 21.72 -9.97
C THR A 47 -3.57 20.46 -10.59
N ASP A 48 -3.20 19.49 -9.75
CA ASP A 48 -2.64 18.21 -10.13
C ASP A 48 -3.42 17.10 -9.42
N ALA A 49 -4.27 16.40 -10.19
CA ALA A 49 -5.13 15.30 -9.72
C ALA A 49 -4.41 14.11 -9.04
N ASN A 50 -3.08 14.15 -8.96
CA ASN A 50 -2.26 13.16 -8.24
C ASN A 50 -1.70 13.71 -6.91
N SER A 51 -1.96 14.97 -6.61
CA SER A 51 -1.57 15.69 -5.41
C SER A 51 -2.70 15.57 -4.39
N LEU A 52 -3.04 14.35 -3.99
CA LEU A 52 -4.18 14.11 -3.10
C LEU A 52 -3.73 13.87 -1.66
N PRO A 53 -4.54 14.27 -0.65
CA PRO A 53 -4.51 13.57 0.63
C PRO A 53 -4.78 12.10 0.34
N MET A 54 -3.76 11.26 0.50
CA MET A 54 -3.94 9.81 0.42
C MET A 54 -5.15 9.44 1.30
N PRO A 55 -6.07 8.60 0.81
CA PRO A 55 -7.18 8.13 1.64
C PRO A 55 -6.64 7.63 2.97
N ALA A 56 -7.40 7.80 4.06
CA ALA A 56 -6.91 7.40 5.37
C ALA A 56 -6.60 5.90 5.36
N ALA A 57 -5.33 5.54 5.61
CA ALA A 57 -4.92 4.16 5.70
C ALA A 57 -5.69 3.47 6.84
N ILE A 58 -6.08 2.22 6.62
CA ILE A 58 -6.63 1.33 7.65
C ILE A 58 -5.55 1.05 8.70
N ALA A 59 -4.31 0.84 8.24
CA ALA A 59 -3.16 0.61 9.10
C ALA A 59 -1.87 1.06 8.41
N TYR A 60 -0.92 1.47 9.24
CA TYR A 60 0.43 1.85 8.85
C TYR A 60 1.41 1.38 9.92
N TYR A 61 2.43 0.62 9.49
CA TYR A 61 3.44 0.01 10.32
C TYR A 61 4.83 0.42 9.81
N ASP A 62 5.49 1.32 10.54
CA ASP A 62 6.80 1.89 10.23
C ASP A 62 7.97 1.08 10.86
N PHE A 63 7.63 0.11 11.70
CA PHE A 63 8.55 -0.76 12.45
C PHE A 63 9.51 -0.06 13.43
N GLU A 64 9.31 1.23 13.72
CA GLU A 64 10.16 1.97 14.63
C GLU A 64 9.80 1.77 16.10
N GLY A 65 10.81 1.48 16.93
CA GLY A 65 10.62 1.36 18.37
C GLY A 65 9.71 0.20 18.81
N THR A 66 9.55 -0.81 17.95
CA THR A 66 8.66 -1.96 18.18
C THR A 66 9.06 -2.79 19.40
N SER A 67 8.05 -3.40 20.04
CA SER A 67 8.26 -4.38 21.11
C SER A 67 8.57 -5.76 20.52
N SER A 68 9.01 -6.74 21.33
CA SER A 68 9.36 -8.07 20.82
C SER A 68 8.21 -8.87 20.17
N SER A 69 6.96 -8.42 20.26
CA SER A 69 5.81 -9.18 19.74
C SER A 69 4.63 -8.35 19.21
N VAL A 70 4.69 -7.02 19.28
CA VAL A 70 3.62 -6.12 18.83
C VAL A 70 4.23 -5.01 17.97
N VAL A 71 3.59 -4.75 16.84
CA VAL A 71 3.87 -3.65 15.91
C VAL A 71 2.70 -2.68 16.00
N THR A 72 2.98 -1.43 16.38
CA THR A 72 1.95 -0.41 16.60
C THR A 72 1.41 0.09 15.27
N ASP A 73 0.09 0.24 15.20
CA ASP A 73 -0.60 0.92 14.10
C ASP A 73 -0.54 2.44 14.30
N LEU A 74 0.16 3.13 13.40
CA LEU A 74 0.34 4.58 13.45
C LEU A 74 -0.80 5.39 12.84
N THR A 75 -1.83 4.73 12.30
CA THR A 75 -3.07 5.40 11.87
C THR A 75 -4.01 5.70 13.04
N PHE A 76 -3.69 5.18 14.24
CA PHE A 76 -4.52 5.28 15.44
C PHE A 76 -5.90 4.61 15.33
N ASN A 77 -6.10 3.74 14.34
CA ASN A 77 -7.32 2.96 14.17
C ASN A 77 -7.41 1.74 15.10
N GLY A 78 -6.34 1.48 15.86
CA GLY A 78 -6.27 0.37 16.83
C GLY A 78 -5.99 -0.96 16.16
N ASN A 79 -5.39 -0.96 14.96
CA ASN A 79 -5.10 -2.14 14.19
C ASN A 79 -3.72 -2.75 14.50
N ASP A 80 -3.20 -2.57 15.71
CA ASP A 80 -1.89 -3.11 16.12
C ASP A 80 -1.69 -4.57 15.67
N ALA A 81 -0.61 -4.81 14.93
CA ALA A 81 -0.26 -6.14 14.46
C ALA A 81 0.52 -6.90 15.54
N THR A 82 0.40 -8.23 15.52
CA THR A 82 1.07 -9.12 16.47
C THR A 82 1.93 -10.14 15.74
N VAL A 83 3.07 -10.50 16.33
CA VAL A 83 3.96 -11.51 15.74
C VAL A 83 3.31 -12.89 15.87
N GLY A 84 2.87 -13.45 14.74
CA GLY A 84 2.24 -14.77 14.64
C GLY A 84 3.24 -15.93 14.59
N LYS A 85 4.48 -15.69 14.15
CA LYS A 85 5.57 -16.69 14.10
C LYS A 85 6.87 -16.15 14.69
N ALA A 86 6.95 -16.13 16.03
CA ALA A 86 8.07 -15.52 16.76
C ALA A 86 9.46 -16.11 16.45
N ALA A 87 9.56 -17.38 16.04
CA ALA A 87 10.85 -17.99 15.68
C ALA A 87 11.37 -17.54 14.29
N GLN A 88 10.51 -16.89 13.49
CA GLN A 88 10.73 -16.56 12.08
C GLN A 88 10.48 -15.07 11.79
N THR A 89 10.25 -14.28 12.85
CA THR A 89 9.92 -12.86 12.74
C THR A 89 10.76 -12.13 13.78
N THR A 90 11.63 -11.24 13.32
CA THR A 90 12.41 -10.36 14.18
C THR A 90 12.02 -8.93 13.89
N LEU A 91 11.67 -8.16 14.93
CA LEU A 91 11.33 -6.75 14.81
C LEU A 91 12.50 -5.87 15.25
N GLY A 92 12.56 -4.63 14.78
CA GLY A 92 13.59 -3.67 15.19
C GLY A 92 14.99 -4.03 14.68
N VAL A 93 15.09 -4.62 13.49
CA VAL A 93 16.39 -4.91 12.86
C VAL A 93 16.96 -3.62 12.28
N ASP A 94 18.17 -3.24 12.67
CA ASP A 94 18.83 -2.03 12.18
C ASP A 94 18.91 -1.98 10.65
N GLY A 95 18.56 -0.82 10.08
CA GLY A 95 18.66 -0.55 8.64
C GLY A 95 17.33 -0.78 7.90
N GLY A 96 16.37 0.10 8.16
CA GLY A 96 15.13 0.23 7.38
C GLY A 96 15.37 0.71 5.94
N ALA A 97 14.28 0.91 5.22
CA ALA A 97 14.31 1.38 3.84
C ALA A 97 14.86 2.81 3.79
N PRO A 98 16.01 3.07 3.12
CA PRO A 98 16.67 4.38 3.18
C PRO A 98 15.84 5.53 2.59
N ALA A 99 14.96 5.22 1.65
CA ALA A 99 14.02 6.15 1.04
C ALA A 99 12.62 6.12 1.69
N GLY A 100 12.42 5.30 2.73
CA GLY A 100 11.23 5.31 3.58
C GLY A 100 11.20 6.53 4.51
N GLY A 101 10.03 6.79 5.11
CA GLY A 101 9.85 7.83 6.11
C GLY A 101 10.54 7.51 7.45
N SER A 102 10.76 6.22 7.73
CA SER A 102 11.36 5.67 8.94
C SER A 102 12.51 4.69 8.64
N PRO A 103 13.71 5.18 8.32
CA PRO A 103 14.79 4.32 7.84
C PRO A 103 15.60 3.63 8.96
N ALA A 104 15.25 3.78 10.24
CA ALA A 104 16.16 3.37 11.31
C ALA A 104 16.09 1.85 11.54
N THR A 105 14.88 1.27 11.54
CA THR A 105 14.70 -0.17 11.75
C THR A 105 13.65 -0.78 10.83
N ALA A 106 13.69 -2.11 10.68
CA ALA A 106 12.76 -2.89 9.86
C ALA A 106 12.27 -4.14 10.60
N ALA A 107 11.33 -4.86 10.00
CA ALA A 107 11.03 -6.24 10.36
C ALA A 107 11.75 -7.23 9.42
N ASP A 108 12.43 -8.23 9.99
CA ASP A 108 12.98 -9.37 9.26
C ASP A 108 12.03 -10.56 9.34
N LEU A 109 11.51 -10.96 8.17
CA LEU A 109 10.63 -12.10 8.02
C LEU A 109 11.40 -13.24 7.36
N GLN A 110 11.41 -14.41 7.98
CA GLN A 110 12.04 -15.64 7.47
C GLN A 110 11.01 -16.76 7.36
N ASP A 111 10.05 -16.59 6.44
CA ASP A 111 8.69 -17.17 6.51
C ASP A 111 7.91 -16.73 7.75
N GLY A 112 8.22 -15.52 8.23
CA GLY A 112 7.58 -14.88 9.37
C GLY A 112 6.10 -14.62 9.13
N LEU A 113 5.41 -14.11 10.14
CA LEU A 113 4.01 -13.73 10.01
C LEU A 113 3.67 -12.68 11.05
N LEU A 114 3.07 -11.59 10.60
CA LEU A 114 2.31 -10.66 11.42
C LEU A 114 0.82 -10.94 11.21
N THR A 115 0.08 -11.03 12.31
CA THR A 115 -1.37 -11.15 12.32
C THR A 115 -1.99 -9.82 12.70
N THR A 116 -2.94 -9.35 11.90
CA THR A 116 -3.64 -8.08 12.13
C THR A 116 -5.07 -8.34 12.59
N PRO A 117 -5.72 -7.40 13.31
CA PRO A 117 -7.15 -7.46 13.59
C PRO A 117 -8.02 -7.04 12.41
N ILE A 118 -7.43 -6.57 11.30
CA ILE A 118 -8.13 -6.03 10.12
C ILE A 118 -8.94 -7.14 9.46
N ASP A 119 -10.27 -7.06 9.51
CA ASP A 119 -11.16 -7.94 8.75
C ASP A 119 -11.09 -7.55 7.26
N ALA A 120 -10.63 -8.46 6.42
CA ALA A 120 -10.50 -8.21 5.00
C ALA A 120 -11.83 -8.38 4.26
N THR A 121 -12.84 -9.03 4.87
CA THR A 121 -14.16 -9.26 4.25
C THR A 121 -14.81 -7.99 3.68
N PRO A 122 -14.88 -6.85 4.42
CA PRO A 122 -15.41 -5.60 3.85
C PRO A 122 -14.51 -4.97 2.79
N ILE A 123 -13.19 -5.23 2.80
CA ILE A 123 -12.24 -4.68 1.83
C ILE A 123 -12.44 -5.34 0.46
N ILE A 124 -12.69 -6.65 0.44
CA ILE A 124 -12.79 -7.46 -0.79
C ILE A 124 -14.23 -7.80 -1.20
N GLY A 125 -15.22 -7.23 -0.51
CA GLY A 125 -16.63 -7.58 -0.71
C GLY A 125 -17.28 -6.73 -1.81
N GLY A 126 -17.96 -7.37 -2.76
CA GLY A 126 -18.70 -6.65 -3.81
C GLY A 126 -17.76 -5.94 -4.78
N GLU A 127 -17.90 -4.61 -4.87
CA GLU A 127 -17.04 -3.72 -5.67
C GLU A 127 -15.89 -3.11 -4.82
N GLY A 128 -15.57 -3.72 -3.66
CA GLY A 128 -14.52 -3.21 -2.77
C GLY A 128 -13.14 -3.18 -3.43
N SER A 129 -12.44 -2.07 -3.22
CA SER A 129 -11.10 -1.81 -3.75
C SER A 129 -10.06 -1.79 -2.63
N TYR A 130 -8.80 -2.04 -2.99
CA TYR A 130 -7.71 -1.99 -2.03
C TYR A 130 -6.42 -1.50 -2.64
N THR A 131 -5.58 -0.91 -1.79
CA THR A 131 -4.16 -0.66 -2.05
C THR A 131 -3.36 -1.20 -0.87
N PHE A 132 -2.39 -2.08 -1.14
CA PHE A 132 -1.43 -2.57 -0.14
C PHE A 132 -0.01 -2.22 -0.59
N THR A 133 0.80 -1.67 0.31
CA THR A 133 2.16 -1.22 0.01
C THR A 133 3.16 -1.67 1.06
N ALA A 134 4.42 -1.79 0.65
CA ALA A 134 5.54 -2.06 1.53
C ALA A 134 6.87 -1.71 0.85
N TRP A 135 7.84 -1.26 1.64
CA TRP A 135 9.25 -1.38 1.26
C TRP A 135 9.71 -2.81 1.52
N LEU A 136 10.43 -3.40 0.57
CA LEU A 136 10.89 -4.78 0.58
C LEU A 136 12.37 -4.87 0.29
N LYS A 137 13.08 -5.67 1.07
CA LYS A 137 14.45 -6.12 0.77
C LYS A 137 14.49 -7.65 0.78
N PRO A 138 14.07 -8.29 -0.33
CA PRO A 138 13.99 -9.74 -0.40
C PRO A 138 15.37 -10.40 -0.28
N SER A 139 15.49 -11.42 0.57
CA SER A 139 16.69 -12.26 0.65
C SER A 139 16.57 -13.55 -0.19
N ASP A 140 15.36 -13.86 -0.66
CA ASP A 140 15.07 -15.01 -1.51
C ASP A 140 13.90 -14.68 -2.45
N LEU A 141 14.09 -14.92 -3.74
CA LEU A 141 13.12 -14.68 -4.81
C LEU A 141 12.56 -15.99 -5.41
N GLY A 142 13.01 -17.15 -4.91
CA GLY A 142 12.57 -18.46 -5.37
C GLY A 142 11.20 -18.85 -4.83
N GLY A 143 10.48 -19.68 -5.58
CA GLY A 143 9.19 -20.22 -5.13
C GLY A 143 8.10 -19.16 -5.01
N ASP A 144 7.24 -19.36 -4.01
CA ASP A 144 6.20 -18.41 -3.63
C ASP A 144 6.74 -17.59 -2.45
N LYS A 145 6.62 -16.27 -2.50
CA LYS A 145 7.12 -15.33 -1.49
C LYS A 145 6.03 -14.30 -1.18
N PHE A 146 4.89 -14.82 -0.76
CA PHE A 146 3.73 -13.99 -0.45
C PHE A 146 3.99 -13.13 0.79
N LEU A 147 3.58 -11.88 0.69
CA LEU A 147 3.65 -10.88 1.74
C LEU A 147 2.25 -10.61 2.28
N PHE A 148 1.29 -10.24 1.43
CA PHE A 148 -0.08 -9.99 1.88
C PHE A 148 -0.97 -11.20 1.60
N GLY A 149 -1.73 -11.60 2.62
CA GLY A 149 -2.78 -12.58 2.45
C GLY A 149 -3.87 -12.47 3.50
N GLN A 150 -4.75 -13.47 3.55
CA GLN A 150 -5.88 -13.52 4.48
C GLN A 150 -5.87 -14.81 5.29
N THR A 151 -6.51 -14.84 6.46
CA THR A 151 -6.65 -16.07 7.24
C THR A 151 -7.60 -17.09 6.62
N SER A 152 -8.44 -16.70 5.65
CA SER A 152 -9.39 -17.60 4.97
C SER A 152 -9.47 -17.37 3.46
N GLN A 153 -8.42 -17.77 2.73
CA GLN A 153 -8.30 -17.74 1.25
C GLN A 153 -8.49 -16.35 0.64
N GLY A 154 -8.09 -16.17 -0.63
CA GLY A 154 -8.37 -14.95 -1.38
C GLY A 154 -7.15 -14.30 -2.01
N ILE A 155 -6.59 -13.34 -1.27
CA ILE A 155 -5.44 -12.52 -1.69
C ILE A 155 -4.13 -13.25 -1.39
N HIS A 156 -3.24 -13.33 -2.38
CA HIS A 156 -1.83 -13.67 -2.19
C HIS A 156 -0.94 -12.72 -3.02
N ASN A 157 -0.60 -11.57 -2.44
CA ASN A 157 0.27 -10.58 -3.08
C ASN A 157 1.70 -10.70 -2.52
N GLY A 158 2.71 -10.52 -3.35
CA GLY A 158 4.12 -10.65 -2.94
C GLY A 158 5.02 -10.91 -4.13
N ILE A 159 5.96 -11.84 -4.01
CA ILE A 159 6.88 -12.22 -5.09
C ILE A 159 6.62 -13.67 -5.50
N ARG A 160 6.69 -13.95 -6.81
CA ARG A 160 6.50 -15.30 -7.37
C ARG A 160 7.24 -15.46 -8.68
N SER A 161 7.15 -16.65 -9.28
CA SER A 161 7.56 -16.93 -10.66
C SER A 161 9.04 -16.67 -10.91
N GLY A 162 9.88 -16.84 -9.89
CA GLY A 162 11.32 -16.59 -9.96
C GLY A 162 11.67 -15.10 -9.94
N GLY A 163 11.01 -14.32 -9.09
CA GLY A 163 11.39 -12.95 -8.78
C GLY A 163 10.56 -11.87 -9.46
N PHE A 164 9.30 -12.11 -9.81
CA PHE A 164 8.40 -11.04 -10.24
C PHE A 164 7.50 -10.63 -9.08
N LEU A 165 7.21 -9.34 -8.94
CA LEU A 165 6.07 -8.93 -8.11
C LEU A 165 4.81 -9.62 -8.64
N HIS A 166 3.96 -10.06 -7.73
CA HIS A 166 2.85 -10.95 -8.04
C HIS A 166 1.62 -10.52 -7.28
N GLN A 167 0.49 -10.51 -7.98
CA GLN A 167 -0.82 -10.26 -7.42
C GLN A 167 -1.72 -11.44 -7.76
N ALA A 168 -2.15 -12.21 -6.76
CA ALA A 168 -3.04 -13.33 -6.98
C ALA A 168 -4.37 -13.15 -6.25
N HIS A 169 -5.44 -13.22 -7.02
CA HIS A 169 -6.76 -13.59 -6.53
C HIS A 169 -7.01 -15.04 -6.96
N TRP A 170 -7.85 -15.78 -6.24
CA TRP A 170 -8.10 -17.19 -6.59
C TRP A 170 -8.58 -17.35 -8.04
N GLY A 171 -7.77 -18.01 -8.87
CA GLY A 171 -8.03 -18.20 -10.30
C GLY A 171 -7.69 -17.01 -11.18
N ALA A 172 -7.02 -15.98 -10.65
CA ALA A 172 -6.49 -14.82 -11.38
C ALA A 172 -5.12 -14.43 -10.81
N ASP A 173 -4.09 -15.13 -11.27
CA ASP A 173 -2.69 -14.88 -10.97
C ASP A 173 -2.07 -13.94 -12.01
N THR A 174 -1.40 -12.89 -11.55
CA THR A 174 -0.73 -11.93 -12.44
C THR A 174 0.64 -11.56 -11.92
N ASN A 175 1.63 -11.53 -12.82
CA ASN A 175 2.97 -11.02 -12.53
C ASN A 175 3.10 -9.58 -13.05
N GLY A 176 3.96 -8.83 -12.37
CA GLY A 176 4.61 -7.65 -12.92
C GLY A 176 5.50 -7.97 -14.12
N ALA A 177 5.93 -6.94 -14.85
CA ALA A 177 6.80 -7.07 -16.01
C ALA A 177 8.29 -7.23 -15.63
N THR A 178 8.69 -6.71 -14.46
CA THR A 178 10.10 -6.61 -14.09
C THR A 178 10.56 -7.81 -13.25
N ASN A 179 11.68 -8.44 -13.65
CA ASN A 179 12.32 -9.48 -12.85
C ASN A 179 13.27 -8.86 -11.83
N LEU A 180 12.98 -9.07 -10.55
CA LEU A 180 13.75 -8.54 -9.43
C LEU A 180 15.17 -9.10 -9.33
N ASN A 181 15.49 -10.25 -9.92
CA ASN A 181 16.88 -10.73 -9.93
C ASN A 181 17.80 -9.78 -10.71
N ASP A 182 17.32 -9.26 -11.84
CA ASP A 182 18.08 -8.32 -12.66
C ASP A 182 17.98 -6.89 -12.09
N TYR A 183 16.80 -6.52 -11.59
CA TYR A 183 16.53 -5.21 -11.02
C TYR A 183 17.38 -4.94 -9.77
N LEU A 184 17.31 -5.83 -8.77
CA LEU A 184 18.05 -5.69 -7.52
C LEU A 184 19.58 -5.86 -7.70
N ALA A 185 20.02 -6.50 -8.78
CA ALA A 185 21.46 -6.58 -9.09
C ALA A 185 22.05 -5.22 -9.54
N ALA A 186 21.19 -4.30 -9.99
CA ALA A 186 21.56 -2.94 -10.37
C ALA A 186 21.26 -1.91 -9.27
N ASP A 187 20.59 -2.31 -8.20
CA ASP A 187 20.18 -1.45 -7.10
C ASP A 187 21.19 -1.51 -5.94
N GLU A 188 21.59 -0.35 -5.41
CA GLU A 188 22.70 -0.25 -4.46
C GLU A 188 22.30 -0.57 -3.02
N ASP A 189 21.05 -0.29 -2.63
CA ASP A 189 20.56 -0.54 -1.28
C ASP A 189 19.76 -1.84 -1.14
N GLY A 190 19.29 -2.40 -2.26
CA GLY A 190 18.55 -3.66 -2.35
C GLY A 190 17.10 -3.55 -1.86
N TRP A 191 16.58 -2.33 -1.70
CA TRP A 191 15.22 -2.05 -1.30
C TRP A 191 14.38 -1.66 -2.52
N VAL A 192 13.16 -2.18 -2.57
CA VAL A 192 12.15 -1.76 -3.54
C VAL A 192 10.88 -1.39 -2.82
N HIS A 193 10.19 -0.36 -3.30
CA HIS A 193 8.83 -0.07 -2.90
C HIS A 193 7.87 -0.81 -3.82
N ALA A 194 7.03 -1.67 -3.25
CA ALA A 194 6.02 -2.42 -3.98
C ALA A 194 4.62 -1.98 -3.57
N ALA A 195 3.75 -1.74 -4.56
CA ALA A 195 2.33 -1.50 -4.33
C ALA A 195 1.48 -2.46 -5.17
N TRP A 196 0.40 -2.95 -4.57
CA TRP A 196 -0.63 -3.74 -5.23
C TRP A 196 -1.96 -3.04 -5.06
N THR A 197 -2.58 -2.65 -6.18
CA THR A 197 -3.91 -2.04 -6.19
C THR A 197 -4.91 -2.94 -6.88
N TYR A 198 -6.15 -2.86 -6.46
CA TYR A 198 -7.29 -3.48 -7.11
C TYR A 198 -8.50 -2.55 -7.04
N ASP A 199 -9.04 -2.20 -8.19
CA ASP A 199 -10.30 -1.48 -8.34
C ASP A 199 -11.43 -2.49 -8.59
N GLY A 200 -12.32 -2.63 -7.60
CA GLY A 200 -13.46 -3.54 -7.63
C GLY A 200 -14.62 -3.08 -8.51
N ALA A 201 -14.70 -1.80 -8.87
CA ALA A 201 -15.72 -1.29 -9.77
C ALA A 201 -15.39 -1.62 -11.24
N THR A 202 -14.11 -1.66 -11.59
CA THR A 202 -13.66 -1.95 -12.96
C THR A 202 -13.03 -3.33 -13.12
N ASP A 203 -12.88 -4.10 -12.04
CA ASP A 203 -12.16 -5.38 -12.03
C ASP A 203 -10.72 -5.19 -12.59
N THR A 204 -10.02 -4.14 -12.15
CA THR A 204 -8.67 -3.78 -12.62
C THR A 204 -7.64 -3.99 -11.53
N GLY A 205 -6.55 -4.69 -11.81
CA GLY A 205 -5.41 -4.82 -10.92
C GLY A 205 -4.20 -4.08 -11.46
N GLN A 206 -3.45 -3.42 -10.56
CA GLN A 206 -2.16 -2.84 -10.89
C GLN A 206 -1.09 -3.27 -9.89
N ILE A 207 0.15 -3.27 -10.36
CA ILE A 207 1.35 -3.49 -9.56
C ILE A 207 2.29 -2.35 -9.88
N TYR A 208 2.86 -1.74 -8.83
CA TYR A 208 3.88 -0.71 -8.96
C TYR A 208 5.18 -1.19 -8.32
N LEU A 209 6.30 -0.89 -8.99
CA LEU A 209 7.66 -1.10 -8.53
C LEU A 209 8.36 0.27 -8.51
N ASP A 210 8.81 0.70 -7.33
CA ASP A 210 9.44 2.01 -7.09
C ASP A 210 8.64 3.19 -7.63
N GLY A 211 7.31 3.13 -7.44
CA GLY A 211 6.37 4.16 -7.90
C GLY A 211 6.09 4.13 -9.41
N VAL A 212 6.69 3.20 -10.16
CA VAL A 212 6.43 3.02 -11.59
C VAL A 212 5.51 1.83 -11.81
N ILE A 213 4.54 1.98 -12.71
CA ILE A 213 3.63 0.89 -13.05
C ILE A 213 4.41 -0.28 -13.69
N ASP A 214 4.31 -1.45 -13.08
CA ASP A 214 4.94 -2.69 -13.53
C ASP A 214 3.92 -3.67 -14.14
N TYR A 215 2.64 -3.52 -13.78
CA TYR A 215 1.52 -4.18 -14.45
C TYR A 215 0.24 -3.37 -14.31
N GLU A 216 -0.60 -3.43 -15.35
CA GLU A 216 -2.01 -3.02 -15.33
C GLU A 216 -2.83 -3.96 -16.21
N GLY A 217 -4.00 -4.37 -15.72
CA GLY A 217 -4.97 -5.06 -16.55
C GLY A 217 -6.12 -5.68 -15.78
N ALA A 218 -6.99 -6.35 -16.54
CA ALA A 218 -8.16 -7.01 -15.99
C ALA A 218 -7.78 -8.05 -14.93
N LYS A 219 -8.58 -8.11 -13.87
CA LYS A 219 -8.40 -9.00 -12.73
C LYS A 219 -9.75 -9.46 -12.19
N ASN A 220 -9.90 -10.74 -11.89
CA ASN A 220 -11.12 -11.20 -11.23
C ASN A 220 -11.18 -10.67 -9.80
N SER A 221 -12.39 -10.46 -9.29
CA SER A 221 -12.57 -10.06 -7.91
C SER A 221 -11.94 -11.01 -6.90
N PRO A 222 -11.34 -10.46 -5.82
CA PRO A 222 -10.83 -11.26 -4.71
C PRO A 222 -11.99 -12.01 -4.05
N ASN A 223 -11.68 -13.13 -3.41
CA ASN A 223 -12.65 -13.91 -2.65
C ASN A 223 -12.09 -14.26 -1.27
N GLY A 224 -12.81 -15.07 -0.50
CA GLY A 224 -12.37 -15.46 0.83
C GLY A 224 -12.86 -14.50 1.91
N SER A 225 -12.21 -14.54 3.07
CA SER A 225 -12.62 -13.80 4.26
C SER A 225 -11.54 -13.83 5.35
N GLY A 226 -11.90 -13.34 6.53
CA GLY A 226 -11.05 -13.38 7.71
C GLY A 226 -10.08 -12.20 7.73
N ASN A 227 -9.05 -12.31 8.55
CA ASN A 227 -8.18 -11.20 8.84
C ASN A 227 -7.05 -11.10 7.83
N LEU A 228 -6.62 -9.87 7.53
CA LEU A 228 -5.39 -9.63 6.79
C LEU A 228 -4.19 -10.16 7.60
N ILE A 229 -3.29 -10.85 6.92
CA ILE A 229 -2.00 -11.29 7.44
C ILE A 229 -0.88 -10.75 6.55
N ILE A 230 0.25 -10.45 7.19
CA ILE A 230 1.42 -9.86 6.55
C ILE A 230 2.61 -10.79 6.76
N GLY A 231 3.42 -10.98 5.72
CA GLY A 231 4.48 -11.98 5.67
C GLY A 231 4.05 -13.35 5.16
N GLY A 232 2.80 -13.54 4.69
CA GLY A 232 2.40 -14.83 4.13
C GLY A 232 0.94 -15.00 3.74
N SER A 233 0.57 -16.25 3.44
CA SER A 233 -0.77 -16.66 2.97
C SER A 233 -1.47 -17.69 3.88
N ASN A 234 -2.78 -17.88 3.67
CA ASN A 234 -3.55 -18.93 4.34
C ASN A 234 -2.93 -20.32 4.11
N GLY A 235 -2.94 -21.18 5.12
CA GLY A 235 -2.41 -22.54 5.04
C GLY A 235 -0.88 -22.65 5.13
N GLY A 236 -0.18 -21.51 5.16
CA GLY A 236 1.28 -21.46 5.13
C GLY A 236 1.84 -21.77 3.75
N GLY A 237 3.16 -21.94 3.67
CA GLY A 237 3.87 -22.14 2.41
C GLY A 237 5.28 -21.58 2.46
N ASP A 238 5.91 -21.52 1.30
CA ASP A 238 7.06 -20.65 1.06
C ASP A 238 6.50 -19.21 1.08
N ASN A 239 6.93 -18.40 2.04
CA ASN A 239 6.38 -17.07 2.29
C ASN A 239 7.51 -16.04 2.25
N PHE A 240 7.20 -14.75 2.37
CA PHE A 240 8.21 -13.70 2.24
C PHE A 240 9.44 -13.96 3.14
N ARG A 241 10.62 -13.75 2.53
CA ARG A 241 11.92 -13.85 3.18
C ARG A 241 12.72 -12.59 2.89
N GLY A 242 13.08 -11.85 3.92
CA GLY A 242 13.81 -10.60 3.82
C GLY A 242 13.28 -9.55 4.78
N LEU A 243 13.75 -8.32 4.59
CA LEU A 243 13.27 -7.19 5.39
C LEU A 243 12.03 -6.57 4.77
N VAL A 244 11.13 -6.08 5.62
CA VAL A 244 9.99 -5.26 5.25
C VAL A 244 9.96 -4.02 6.11
N ASP A 245 9.49 -2.93 5.50
CA ASP A 245 9.37 -1.64 6.15
C ASP A 245 8.16 -0.89 5.59
N GLU A 246 7.66 0.11 6.33
CA GLU A 246 6.58 1.02 5.93
C GLU A 246 5.36 0.34 5.30
N ILE A 247 4.80 -0.64 6.00
CA ILE A 247 3.65 -1.36 5.47
C ILE A 247 2.40 -0.53 5.69
N ALA A 248 1.68 -0.27 4.60
CA ALA A 248 0.42 0.46 4.67
C ALA A 248 -0.69 -0.23 3.86
N VAL A 249 -1.91 -0.09 4.38
CA VAL A 249 -3.11 -0.81 3.93
C VAL A 249 -4.26 0.18 3.79
N TRP A 250 -4.88 0.21 2.62
CA TRP A 250 -6.06 1.01 2.32
C TRP A 250 -7.21 0.14 1.83
N SER A 251 -8.43 0.58 2.13
CA SER A 251 -9.64 0.21 1.38
C SER A 251 -10.13 1.45 0.65
N GLU A 252 -10.52 1.29 -0.60
CA GLU A 252 -10.94 2.36 -1.50
C GLU A 252 -12.36 2.12 -2.00
#